data_AF-A0A0E3L0E5-F1
#
_entry.id   AF-A0A0E3L0E5-F1
#
_cell.length_a   1.000
_cell.length_b   1.000
_cell.length_c   1.000
_cell.angle_alpha   90.00
_cell.angle_beta   90.00
_cell.angle_gamma   90.00
#
_symmetry.space_group_name_H-M   'P 1'
#
loop_
_entity.id
_entity.type
_entity.pdbx_description
1 polymer ?
#
loop_
_entity_poly.entity_id
_entity_poly.type
_entity_poly.pdbx_seq_one_letter_code
_entity_poly.pdbx_strand_id
1 'polypeptide(L)'
;MEEDENFRDIKSLLEKFTNAHGISGFEHDIRELLKKELEPYVDNIRKDCMGNLIAVKNGKGPSIMLAAHMDEIGLMVRYIDDNGFLRFIGIGGWFDQTLLNQRVMVHGKKGSIPGVIGSKPPHVMKDEDRKKPIKLDDMFIDIGAKNREDAENLGIEIGTTASIDRDFVSLANGKVTSKAFDDRAGLAILVEVMKRLSKHKIEANVYAVGTVQEEVGLKGAKTCAFGVCPSIALALDTTIPGDHPGITKTDSSLELGKGPVITVADASGRGLLVHPQILKWLRETAAENNIPYQLGVGSGGTTDATSIHLTKEGIPTGTVSIATRYIHSPVEVLDMADVEACVSLIVKAIENVGKYF
;
A
#
# COMPACT_ATOMS: atom_id res chain seq x y z
N MET A 1 -19.52 -17.43 -12.75
CA MET A 1 -20.27 -17.43 -11.48
C MET A 1 -19.34 -17.32 -10.28
N GLU A 2 -18.45 -18.28 -10.03
CA GLU A 2 -17.44 -18.17 -8.94
C GLU A 2 -16.37 -17.11 -9.25
N GLU A 3 -15.88 -17.04 -10.49
CA GLU A 3 -14.95 -15.99 -10.92
C GLU A 3 -15.57 -14.58 -10.80
N ASP A 4 -16.84 -14.43 -11.21
CA ASP A 4 -17.57 -13.16 -11.05
C ASP A 4 -17.79 -12.77 -9.58
N GLU A 5 -17.92 -13.76 -8.69
CA GLU A 5 -18.06 -13.55 -7.24
C GLU A 5 -16.72 -13.10 -6.64
N ASN A 6 -15.61 -13.76 -7.00
CA ASN A 6 -14.26 -13.37 -6.60
C ASN A 6 -13.94 -11.92 -7.02
N PHE A 7 -14.24 -11.55 -8.27
CA PHE A 7 -14.03 -10.18 -8.74
C PHE A 7 -14.86 -9.15 -7.96
N ARG A 8 -16.11 -9.48 -7.60
CA ARG A 8 -16.97 -8.59 -6.79
C ARG A 8 -16.42 -8.44 -5.38
N ASP A 9 -15.97 -9.51 -4.77
CA ASP A 9 -15.44 -9.51 -3.40
C ASP A 9 -14.13 -8.72 -3.31
N ILE A 10 -13.17 -8.97 -4.21
CA ILE A 10 -11.91 -8.20 -4.28
C ILE A 10 -12.20 -6.72 -4.52
N LYS A 11 -13.11 -6.40 -5.45
CA LYS A 11 -13.48 -5.01 -5.73
C LYS A 11 -14.08 -4.33 -4.48
N SER A 12 -14.94 -5.03 -3.74
CA SER A 12 -15.51 -4.51 -2.51
C SER A 12 -14.45 -4.29 -1.43
N LEU A 13 -13.46 -5.18 -1.32
CA LEU A 13 -12.33 -5.00 -0.39
C LEU A 13 -11.49 -3.78 -0.78
N LEU A 14 -11.15 -3.62 -2.05
CA LEU A 14 -10.43 -2.45 -2.55
C LEU A 14 -11.17 -1.16 -2.21
N GLU A 15 -12.44 -1.05 -2.58
CA GLU A 15 -13.26 0.13 -2.29
C GLU A 15 -13.33 0.44 -0.78
N LYS A 16 -13.51 -0.58 0.06
CA LYS A 16 -13.52 -0.38 1.52
C LYS A 16 -12.17 0.13 2.05
N PHE A 17 -11.07 -0.48 1.63
CA PHE A 17 -9.75 -0.14 2.15
C PHE A 17 -9.23 1.20 1.63
N THR A 18 -9.41 1.51 0.34
CA THR A 18 -8.89 2.75 -0.25
C THR A 18 -9.70 3.98 0.16
N ASN A 19 -11.00 3.84 0.40
CA ASN A 19 -11.85 4.93 0.91
C ASN A 19 -11.60 5.22 2.40
N ALA A 20 -11.05 4.25 3.14
CA ALA A 20 -10.66 4.48 4.52
C ALA A 20 -9.37 5.32 4.60
N HIS A 21 -9.20 6.04 5.71
CA HIS A 21 -8.06 6.92 5.92
C HIS A 21 -7.09 6.31 6.93
N GLY A 22 -5.80 6.31 6.64
CA GLY A 22 -4.80 5.86 7.61
C GLY A 22 -3.39 6.13 7.13
N ILE A 23 -2.86 7.30 7.44
CA ILE A 23 -1.50 7.67 7.08
C ILE A 23 -0.47 6.98 7.99
N SER A 24 0.81 7.00 7.62
CA SER A 24 1.89 6.41 8.44
C SER A 24 1.88 6.94 9.88
N GLY A 25 1.80 6.02 10.84
CA GLY A 25 1.68 6.26 12.28
C GLY A 25 0.25 6.40 12.80
N PHE A 26 -0.76 6.43 11.93
CA PHE A 26 -2.18 6.64 12.25
C PHE A 26 -3.08 5.58 11.58
N GLU A 27 -2.60 4.35 11.48
CA GLU A 27 -3.23 3.24 10.75
C GLU A 27 -4.37 2.57 11.53
N HIS A 28 -4.92 3.20 12.57
CA HIS A 28 -5.84 2.52 13.50
C HIS A 28 -7.14 2.07 12.82
N ASP A 29 -7.79 2.95 12.08
CA ASP A 29 -9.08 2.66 11.45
C ASP A 29 -8.94 1.55 10.41
N ILE A 30 -7.84 1.59 9.67
CA ILE A 30 -7.46 0.57 8.70
C ILE A 30 -7.22 -0.77 9.35
N ARG A 31 -6.49 -0.78 10.47
CA ARG A 31 -6.20 -1.99 11.22
C ARG A 31 -7.48 -2.64 11.74
N GLU A 32 -8.42 -1.87 12.26
CA GLU A 32 -9.70 -2.45 12.73
C GLU A 32 -10.54 -2.98 11.57
N LEU A 33 -10.53 -2.29 10.42
CA LEU A 33 -11.16 -2.78 9.20
C LEU A 33 -10.52 -4.09 8.73
N LEU A 34 -9.19 -4.14 8.64
CA LEU A 34 -8.45 -5.34 8.22
C LEU A 34 -8.69 -6.51 9.19
N LYS A 35 -8.67 -6.24 10.50
CA LYS A 35 -8.98 -7.23 11.53
C LYS A 35 -10.36 -7.85 11.31
N LYS A 36 -11.38 -7.02 11.08
CA LYS A 36 -12.76 -7.48 10.85
C LYS A 36 -12.87 -8.36 9.60
N GLU A 37 -12.17 -8.01 8.53
CA GLU A 37 -12.20 -8.77 7.27
C GLU A 37 -11.37 -10.08 7.36
N LEU A 38 -10.36 -10.15 8.23
CA LEU A 38 -9.54 -11.37 8.43
C LEU A 38 -10.11 -12.34 9.48
N GLU A 39 -10.78 -11.85 10.52
CA GLU A 39 -11.24 -12.64 11.68
C GLU A 39 -12.00 -13.93 11.33
N PRO A 40 -12.86 -13.98 10.28
CA PRO A 40 -13.56 -15.22 9.91
C PRO A 40 -12.66 -16.34 9.35
N TYR A 41 -11.42 -16.04 8.95
CA TYR A 41 -10.60 -16.94 8.13
C TYR A 41 -9.32 -17.42 8.82
N VAL A 42 -9.10 -17.02 10.08
CA VAL A 42 -7.84 -17.22 10.81
C VAL A 42 -8.10 -17.76 12.22
N ASP A 43 -7.10 -18.39 12.81
CA ASP A 43 -7.18 -19.01 14.14
C ASP A 43 -6.83 -18.04 15.28
N ASN A 44 -6.00 -17.04 15.01
CA ASN A 44 -5.58 -16.03 15.99
C ASN A 44 -5.31 -14.69 15.31
N ILE A 45 -5.63 -13.59 15.99
CA ILE A 45 -5.21 -12.25 15.58
C ILE A 45 -4.64 -11.53 16.80
N ARG A 46 -3.48 -10.91 16.62
CA ARG A 46 -2.86 -10.04 17.62
C ARG A 46 -2.30 -8.78 16.99
N LYS A 47 -2.02 -7.79 17.83
CA LYS A 47 -1.33 -6.57 17.47
C LYS A 47 0.00 -6.52 18.21
N ASP A 48 1.06 -6.01 17.57
CA ASP A 48 2.31 -5.75 18.27
C ASP A 48 2.39 -4.31 18.82
N CYS A 49 3.53 -3.96 19.42
CA CYS A 49 3.73 -2.65 20.05
C CYS A 49 3.77 -1.49 19.04
N MET A 50 4.17 -1.72 17.79
CA MET A 50 4.17 -0.69 16.75
C MET A 50 2.77 -0.50 16.16
N GLY A 51 1.92 -1.51 16.27
CA GLY A 51 0.56 -1.48 15.74
C GLY A 51 0.38 -2.33 14.49
N ASN A 52 1.35 -3.17 14.12
CA ASN A 52 1.16 -4.17 13.07
C ASN A 52 0.05 -5.14 13.48
N LEU A 53 -0.82 -5.51 12.54
CA LEU A 53 -1.81 -6.57 12.72
C LEU A 53 -1.21 -7.89 12.26
N ILE A 54 -1.26 -8.92 13.10
CA ILE A 54 -0.71 -10.24 12.80
C ILE A 54 -1.82 -11.26 12.97
N ALA A 55 -2.31 -11.78 11.85
CA ALA A 55 -3.33 -12.81 11.77
C ALA A 55 -2.67 -14.15 11.40
N VAL A 56 -3.09 -15.24 12.05
CA VAL A 56 -2.43 -16.54 11.96
C VAL A 56 -3.42 -17.60 11.52
N LYS A 57 -3.07 -18.33 10.47
CA LYS A 57 -3.68 -19.61 10.11
C LYS A 57 -2.68 -20.73 10.38
N ASN A 58 -3.01 -21.57 11.35
CA ASN A 58 -2.12 -22.60 11.85
C ASN A 58 -1.94 -23.73 10.83
N GLY A 59 -0.68 -24.14 10.68
CA GLY A 59 -0.26 -25.29 9.89
C GLY A 59 0.86 -26.05 10.61
N LYS A 60 1.29 -27.16 10.01
CA LYS A 60 2.40 -28.00 10.53
C LYS A 60 3.66 -27.95 9.65
N GLY A 61 3.57 -27.37 8.48
CA GLY A 61 4.64 -27.20 7.50
C GLY A 61 5.41 -25.89 7.69
N PRO A 62 6.12 -25.44 6.64
CA PRO A 62 6.90 -24.20 6.67
C PRO A 62 6.03 -23.01 7.08
N SER A 63 6.64 -22.08 7.81
CA SER A 63 5.95 -20.85 8.20
C SER A 63 6.18 -19.73 7.19
N ILE A 64 5.11 -19.12 6.72
CA ILE A 64 5.11 -18.12 5.64
C ILE A 64 4.55 -16.82 6.20
N MET A 65 5.26 -15.71 6.02
CA MET A 65 4.72 -14.38 6.26
C MET A 65 4.29 -13.74 4.94
N LEU A 66 3.03 -13.30 4.86
CA LEU A 66 2.53 -12.39 3.84
C LEU A 66 2.43 -11.01 4.47
N ALA A 67 3.14 -10.03 3.93
CA ALA A 67 3.18 -8.66 4.45
C ALA A 67 2.58 -7.70 3.42
N ALA A 68 1.67 -6.85 3.85
CA ALA A 68 1.10 -5.76 3.06
C ALA A 68 0.91 -4.55 3.98
N HIS A 69 1.20 -3.33 3.52
CA HIS A 69 1.22 -2.18 4.42
C HIS A 69 -0.13 -1.49 4.56
N MET A 70 -0.44 -1.10 5.81
CA MET A 70 -1.70 -0.45 6.17
C MET A 70 -1.64 1.06 6.07
N ASP A 71 -0.46 1.66 6.03
CA ASP A 71 -0.34 3.09 5.86
C ASP A 71 -0.52 3.52 4.40
N GLU A 72 -0.89 4.79 4.22
CA GLU A 72 -0.79 5.52 2.96
C GLU A 72 0.05 6.78 3.21
N ILE A 73 0.63 7.37 2.17
CA ILE A 73 1.24 8.70 2.27
C ILE A 73 0.21 9.75 2.70
N GLY A 74 0.67 10.78 3.42
CA GLY A 74 -0.22 11.76 4.02
C GLY A 74 0.43 13.10 4.28
N LEU A 75 -0.29 13.96 5.00
CA LEU A 75 0.17 15.28 5.42
C LEU A 75 0.03 15.43 6.93
N MET A 76 0.85 16.29 7.52
CA MET A 76 0.76 16.60 8.95
C MET A 76 0.88 18.09 9.19
N VAL A 77 -0.07 18.65 9.95
CA VAL A 77 -0.10 20.06 10.32
C VAL A 77 1.12 20.39 11.20
N ARG A 78 1.95 21.32 10.74
CA ARG A 78 3.11 21.85 11.47
C ARG A 78 2.84 23.19 12.13
N TYR A 79 1.89 23.97 11.61
CA TYR A 79 1.58 25.31 12.10
C TYR A 79 0.18 25.75 11.65
N ILE A 80 -0.52 26.48 12.52
CA ILE A 80 -1.79 27.15 12.24
C ILE A 80 -1.51 28.65 12.23
N ASP A 81 -1.75 29.32 11.11
CA ASP A 81 -1.52 30.76 11.00
C ASP A 81 -2.65 31.59 11.61
N ASP A 82 -2.41 32.90 11.77
CA ASP A 82 -3.35 33.80 12.45
C ASP A 82 -4.70 33.90 11.73
N ASN A 83 -4.75 33.59 10.43
CA ASN A 83 -5.96 33.57 9.62
C ASN A 83 -6.63 32.18 9.58
N GLY A 84 -6.07 31.18 10.28
CA GLY A 84 -6.65 29.83 10.37
C GLY A 84 -6.20 28.87 9.27
N PHE A 85 -5.26 29.25 8.40
CA PHE A 85 -4.72 28.33 7.41
C PHE A 85 -3.70 27.37 8.04
N LEU A 86 -3.69 26.13 7.56
CA LEU A 86 -2.81 25.09 8.08
C LEU A 86 -1.59 24.94 7.18
N ARG A 87 -0.41 25.14 7.76
CA ARG A 87 0.86 24.75 7.14
C ARG A 87 1.15 23.31 7.52
N PHE A 88 1.69 22.55 6.58
CA PHE A 88 1.91 21.12 6.74
C PHE A 88 3.29 20.68 6.24
N ILE A 89 3.64 19.44 6.57
CA ILE A 89 4.71 18.67 5.94
C ILE A 89 4.10 17.45 5.25
N GLY A 90 4.81 16.89 4.27
CA GLY A 90 4.51 15.56 3.73
C GLY A 90 4.99 14.46 4.67
N ILE A 91 4.17 13.42 4.81
CA ILE A 91 4.50 12.14 5.44
C ILE A 91 4.54 11.10 4.31
N GLY A 92 5.70 10.47 4.11
CA GLY A 92 5.96 9.62 2.94
C GLY A 92 6.49 10.39 1.73
N GLY A 93 6.68 9.68 0.61
CA GLY A 93 7.32 10.22 -0.59
C GLY A 93 6.34 10.98 -1.50
N TRP A 94 6.30 12.31 -1.41
CA TRP A 94 5.45 13.12 -2.29
C TRP A 94 6.19 13.70 -3.50
N PHE A 95 5.54 13.69 -4.66
CA PHE A 95 5.82 14.65 -5.72
C PHE A 95 4.89 15.85 -5.55
N ASP A 96 5.39 16.96 -5.02
CA ASP A 96 4.60 18.15 -4.60
C ASP A 96 3.47 18.55 -5.57
N GLN A 97 3.69 18.44 -6.88
CA GLN A 97 2.70 18.86 -7.88
C GLN A 97 1.39 18.06 -7.83
N THR A 98 1.40 16.84 -7.28
CA THR A 98 0.18 16.02 -7.15
C THR A 98 -0.79 16.56 -6.09
N LEU A 99 -0.30 17.37 -5.15
CA LEU A 99 -1.08 17.94 -4.06
C LEU A 99 -1.87 19.21 -4.44
N LEU A 100 -1.47 19.89 -5.51
CA LEU A 100 -2.08 21.16 -5.90
C LEU A 100 -3.59 21.01 -6.14
N ASN A 101 -4.38 21.85 -5.47
CA ASN A 101 -5.84 21.94 -5.61
C ASN A 101 -6.59 20.62 -5.28
N GLN A 102 -6.00 19.74 -4.48
CA GLN A 102 -6.69 18.55 -3.99
C GLN A 102 -7.56 18.86 -2.77
N ARG A 103 -8.67 18.11 -2.64
CA ARG A 103 -9.39 18.01 -1.38
C ARG A 103 -8.63 17.06 -0.46
N VAL A 104 -8.71 17.36 0.83
CA VAL A 104 -8.16 16.54 1.92
C VAL A 104 -9.18 16.37 3.02
N MET A 105 -9.06 15.29 3.78
CA MET A 105 -9.73 15.14 5.07
C MET A 105 -8.70 15.42 6.17
N VAL A 106 -8.96 16.41 7.01
CA VAL A 106 -8.13 16.77 8.17
C VAL A 106 -8.70 16.10 9.42
N HIS A 107 -7.94 15.22 10.05
CA HIS A 107 -8.40 14.32 11.12
C HIS A 107 -8.26 14.96 12.51
N GLY A 108 -9.08 15.98 12.78
CA GLY A 108 -9.08 16.71 14.05
C GLY A 108 -9.60 15.89 15.24
N LYS A 109 -9.30 16.35 16.46
CA LYS A 109 -9.73 15.70 17.71
C LYS A 109 -11.25 15.62 17.89
N LYS A 110 -11.99 16.51 17.23
CA LYS A 110 -13.48 16.56 17.27
C LYS A 110 -14.12 15.84 16.08
N GLY A 111 -13.32 15.19 15.24
CA GLY A 111 -13.74 14.53 14.01
C GLY A 111 -13.00 15.07 12.79
N SER A 112 -13.15 14.35 11.69
CA SER A 112 -12.55 14.72 10.41
C SER A 112 -13.31 15.89 9.78
N ILE A 113 -12.58 16.85 9.23
CA ILE A 113 -13.11 18.05 8.57
C ILE A 113 -12.53 18.14 7.15
N PRO A 114 -13.35 18.39 6.11
CA PRO A 114 -12.83 18.63 4.77
C PRO A 114 -11.93 19.86 4.72
N GLY A 115 -10.89 19.80 3.92
CA GLY A 115 -10.03 20.93 3.57
C GLY A 115 -9.65 20.91 2.10
N VAL A 116 -9.06 22.00 1.64
CA VAL A 116 -8.53 22.13 0.28
C VAL A 116 -7.10 22.62 0.31
N ILE A 117 -6.24 22.02 -0.51
CA ILE A 117 -4.85 22.47 -0.65
C ILE A 117 -4.82 23.63 -1.63
N GLY A 118 -4.46 24.81 -1.11
CA GLY A 118 -4.29 26.04 -1.86
C GLY A 118 -2.82 26.41 -2.04
N SER A 119 -2.59 27.29 -3.01
CA SER A 119 -1.32 28.00 -3.21
C SER A 119 -1.61 29.43 -3.64
N LYS A 120 -0.58 30.28 -3.70
CA LYS A 120 -0.72 31.62 -4.28
C LYS A 120 -1.27 31.53 -5.72
N PRO A 121 -2.27 32.34 -6.13
CA PRO A 121 -2.82 32.27 -7.48
C PRO A 121 -1.84 32.74 -8.56
N PRO A 122 -1.74 32.07 -9.73
CA PRO A 122 -0.78 32.43 -10.79
C PRO A 122 -0.91 33.87 -11.27
N HIS A 123 -2.13 34.41 -11.39
CA HIS A 123 -2.39 35.76 -11.90
C HIS A 123 -1.74 36.89 -11.06
N VAL A 124 -1.39 36.63 -9.80
CA VAL A 124 -0.72 37.59 -8.90
C VAL A 124 0.73 37.20 -8.57
N MET A 125 1.25 36.17 -9.23
CA MET A 125 2.66 35.81 -9.17
C MET A 125 3.49 36.69 -10.12
N LYS A 126 4.77 36.87 -9.77
CA LYS A 126 5.77 37.42 -10.70
C LYS A 126 6.04 36.40 -11.80
N ASP A 127 6.41 36.86 -13.00
CA ASP A 127 6.63 35.97 -14.15
C ASP A 127 7.74 34.93 -13.92
N GLU A 128 8.74 35.24 -13.11
CA GLU A 128 9.79 34.29 -12.74
C GLU A 128 9.27 33.17 -11.83
N ASP A 129 8.33 33.48 -10.93
CA ASP A 129 7.74 32.51 -10.00
C ASP A 129 6.74 31.60 -10.72
N ARG A 130 6.03 32.12 -11.73
CA ARG A 130 5.13 31.33 -12.59
C ARG A 130 5.82 30.20 -13.35
N LYS A 131 7.13 30.33 -13.60
CA LYS A 131 7.92 29.34 -14.35
C LYS A 131 8.47 28.22 -13.45
N LYS A 132 8.32 28.34 -12.13
CA LYS A 132 8.84 27.37 -11.16
C LYS A 132 7.70 26.47 -10.68
N PRO A 133 7.96 25.17 -10.43
CA PRO A 133 7.00 24.32 -9.77
C PRO A 133 6.72 24.85 -8.35
N ILE A 134 5.45 24.82 -7.95
CA ILE A 134 5.04 25.25 -6.60
C ILE A 134 5.51 24.19 -5.61
N LYS A 135 6.29 24.59 -4.62
CA LYS A 135 6.78 23.66 -3.59
C LYS A 135 5.76 23.46 -2.49
N LEU A 136 5.84 22.33 -1.79
CA LEU A 136 4.99 22.02 -0.64
C LEU A 136 4.99 23.15 0.41
N ASP A 137 6.14 23.77 0.67
CA ASP A 137 6.26 24.89 1.61
C ASP A 137 5.42 26.13 1.24
N ASP A 138 5.12 26.31 -0.05
CA ASP A 138 4.31 27.42 -0.57
C ASP A 138 2.80 27.10 -0.57
N MET A 139 2.43 25.88 -0.18
CA MET A 139 1.05 25.42 -0.07
C MET A 139 0.50 25.60 1.35
N PHE A 140 -0.82 25.51 1.48
CA PHE A 140 -1.54 25.52 2.74
C PHE A 140 -2.85 24.74 2.61
N ILE A 141 -3.37 24.21 3.71
CA ILE A 141 -4.73 23.65 3.76
C ILE A 141 -5.66 24.74 4.28
N ASP A 142 -6.72 25.00 3.53
CA ASP A 142 -7.84 25.83 3.92
C ASP A 142 -9.00 24.93 4.39
N ILE A 143 -9.43 25.11 5.63
CA ILE A 143 -10.58 24.42 6.25
C ILE A 143 -11.77 25.37 6.48
N GLY A 144 -11.68 26.62 5.99
CA GLY A 144 -12.68 27.66 6.20
C GLY A 144 -12.69 28.29 7.60
N ALA A 145 -11.61 28.12 8.38
CA ALA A 145 -11.47 28.74 9.69
C ALA A 145 -11.30 30.26 9.56
N LYS A 146 -11.85 31.01 10.52
CA LYS A 146 -11.77 32.49 10.52
C LYS A 146 -10.44 33.04 11.03
N ASN A 147 -9.80 32.29 11.92
CA ASN A 147 -8.54 32.61 12.56
C ASN A 147 -7.98 31.35 13.22
N ARG A 148 -6.81 31.47 13.85
CA ARG A 148 -6.17 30.40 14.60
C ARG A 148 -7.07 29.77 15.67
N GLU A 149 -7.71 30.59 16.50
CA GLU A 149 -8.56 30.11 17.61
C GLU A 149 -9.75 29.30 17.09
N ASP A 150 -10.34 29.70 15.97
CA ASP A 150 -11.41 28.98 15.29
C ASP A 150 -10.95 27.60 14.80
N ALA A 151 -9.76 27.52 14.18
CA ALA A 151 -9.17 26.24 13.76
C ALA A 151 -8.87 25.32 14.96
N GLU A 152 -8.33 25.86 16.05
CA GLU A 152 -8.10 25.11 17.30
C GLU A 152 -9.44 24.65 17.92
N ASN A 153 -10.47 25.48 17.88
CA ASN A 153 -11.82 25.14 18.33
C ASN A 153 -12.49 24.05 17.47
N LEU A 154 -12.14 23.95 16.19
CA LEU A 154 -12.52 22.84 15.31
C LEU A 154 -11.76 21.54 15.65
N GLY A 155 -10.80 21.59 16.57
CA GLY A 155 -10.05 20.43 17.05
C GLY A 155 -8.76 20.17 16.28
N ILE A 156 -8.26 21.17 15.55
CA ILE A 156 -6.99 21.10 14.83
C ILE A 156 -5.85 21.54 15.75
N GLU A 157 -4.75 20.80 15.71
CA GLU A 157 -3.54 21.10 16.46
C GLU A 157 -2.29 20.78 15.64
N ILE A 158 -1.13 21.21 16.14
CA ILE A 158 0.15 20.75 15.58
C ILE A 158 0.23 19.23 15.75
N GLY A 159 0.51 18.53 14.66
CA GLY A 159 0.49 17.07 14.60
C GLY A 159 -0.82 16.48 14.09
N THR A 160 -1.89 17.28 13.92
CA THR A 160 -3.10 16.81 13.23
C THR A 160 -2.76 16.33 11.83
N THR A 161 -3.24 15.15 11.47
CA THR A 161 -2.98 14.53 10.17
C THR A 161 -4.02 14.92 9.14
N ALA A 162 -3.65 14.85 7.88
CA ALA A 162 -4.57 14.95 6.77
C ALA A 162 -4.24 13.90 5.70
N SER A 163 -5.27 13.37 5.06
CA SER A 163 -5.16 12.43 3.94
C SER A 163 -5.97 12.93 2.75
N ILE A 164 -5.71 12.37 1.57
CA ILE A 164 -6.43 12.75 0.35
C ILE A 164 -7.91 12.37 0.46
N ASP A 165 -8.79 13.27 0.01
CA ASP A 165 -10.24 13.06 -0.06
C ASP A 165 -10.67 12.65 -1.48
N ARG A 166 -10.54 11.34 -1.76
CA ARG A 166 -10.88 10.71 -3.04
C ARG A 166 -11.57 9.37 -2.83
N ASP A 167 -12.60 9.14 -3.63
CA ASP A 167 -13.34 7.89 -3.65
C ASP A 167 -12.77 6.92 -4.69
N PHE A 168 -12.93 5.63 -4.42
CA PHE A 168 -12.78 4.57 -5.40
C PHE A 168 -13.79 4.69 -6.55
N VAL A 169 -13.31 4.57 -7.78
CA VAL A 169 -14.14 4.68 -8.99
C VAL A 169 -13.77 3.58 -9.99
N SER A 170 -14.78 2.97 -10.60
CA SER A 170 -14.57 2.06 -11.72
C SER A 170 -14.31 2.83 -13.02
N LEU A 171 -13.27 2.42 -13.74
CA LEU A 171 -12.98 2.87 -15.09
C LEU A 171 -13.46 1.82 -16.11
N ALA A 172 -13.21 2.07 -17.38
CA ALA A 172 -13.50 1.11 -18.44
C ALA A 172 -12.57 -0.11 -18.39
N ASN A 173 -13.02 -1.21 -18.98
CA ASN A 173 -12.20 -2.40 -19.29
C ASN A 173 -11.48 -2.99 -18.05
N GLY A 174 -12.21 -3.17 -16.96
CA GLY A 174 -11.70 -3.85 -15.76
C GLY A 174 -10.73 -3.03 -14.90
N LYS A 175 -10.52 -1.75 -15.22
CA LYS A 175 -9.62 -0.85 -14.47
C LYS A 175 -10.39 -0.08 -13.42
N VAL A 176 -9.68 0.30 -12.37
CA VAL A 176 -10.22 1.07 -11.24
C VAL A 176 -9.24 2.17 -10.87
N THR A 177 -9.74 3.24 -10.27
CA THR A 177 -8.93 4.35 -9.75
C THR A 177 -9.32 4.69 -8.32
N SER A 178 -8.33 5.00 -7.48
CA SER A 178 -8.53 5.48 -6.12
C SER A 178 -7.25 6.10 -5.59
N LYS A 179 -7.28 6.58 -4.35
CA LYS A 179 -6.07 6.83 -3.56
C LYS A 179 -5.58 5.52 -2.95
N ALA A 180 -4.30 5.47 -2.58
CA ALA A 180 -3.76 4.42 -1.71
C ALA A 180 -3.98 2.98 -2.22
N PHE A 181 -3.96 2.73 -3.54
CA PHE A 181 -3.77 1.33 -3.95
C PHE A 181 -2.42 0.83 -3.45
N ASP A 182 -1.45 1.73 -3.30
CA ASP A 182 -0.27 1.59 -2.46
C ASP A 182 -0.61 1.76 -0.96
N ASP A 183 -0.66 0.69 -0.15
CA ASP A 183 -0.72 -0.74 -0.52
C ASP A 183 -2.05 -1.38 -0.08
N ARG A 184 -3.16 -0.64 -0.25
CA ARG A 184 -4.49 -1.21 0.09
C ARG A 184 -4.88 -2.31 -0.88
N ALA A 185 -4.26 -2.37 -2.05
CA ALA A 185 -4.37 -3.50 -2.95
C ALA A 185 -3.69 -4.76 -2.38
N GLY A 186 -2.50 -4.64 -1.77
CA GLY A 186 -1.88 -5.72 -1.01
C GLY A 186 -2.74 -6.20 0.16
N LEU A 187 -3.40 -5.30 0.90
CA LEU A 187 -4.36 -5.68 1.95
C LEU A 187 -5.56 -6.47 1.41
N ALA A 188 -6.12 -6.04 0.27
CA ALA A 188 -7.23 -6.74 -0.37
C ALA A 188 -6.81 -8.14 -0.84
N ILE A 189 -5.61 -8.29 -1.43
CA ILE A 189 -5.02 -9.58 -1.76
C ILE A 189 -4.85 -10.43 -0.51
N LEU A 190 -4.30 -9.86 0.57
CA LEU A 190 -4.06 -10.55 1.82
C LEU A 190 -5.34 -11.18 2.38
N VAL A 191 -6.42 -10.41 2.45
CA VAL A 191 -7.73 -10.91 2.92
C VAL A 191 -8.25 -12.02 2.02
N GLU A 192 -8.24 -11.82 0.71
CA GLU A 192 -8.80 -12.79 -0.24
C GLU A 192 -7.98 -14.09 -0.28
N VAL A 193 -6.65 -14.02 -0.17
CA VAL A 193 -5.78 -15.18 -0.01
C VAL A 193 -6.18 -15.97 1.24
N MET A 194 -6.30 -15.31 2.40
CA MET A 194 -6.65 -16.00 3.65
C MET A 194 -8.05 -16.62 3.58
N LYS A 195 -9.01 -15.93 2.97
CA LYS A 195 -10.35 -16.46 2.70
C LYS A 195 -10.31 -17.71 1.83
N ARG A 196 -9.56 -17.73 0.72
CA ARG A 196 -9.44 -18.91 -0.15
C ARG A 196 -8.74 -20.06 0.55
N LEU A 197 -7.64 -19.77 1.27
CA LEU A 197 -6.94 -20.78 2.06
C LEU A 197 -7.81 -21.37 3.19
N SER A 198 -8.78 -20.61 3.73
CA SER A 198 -9.69 -21.11 4.76
C SER A 198 -10.59 -22.25 4.28
N LYS A 199 -10.87 -22.32 2.97
CA LYS A 199 -11.70 -23.36 2.34
C LYS A 199 -10.97 -24.70 2.19
N HIS A 200 -9.65 -24.73 2.39
CA HIS A 200 -8.81 -25.90 2.18
C HIS A 200 -7.97 -26.23 3.42
N LYS A 201 -7.55 -27.50 3.55
CA LYS A 201 -6.52 -27.86 4.51
C LYS A 201 -5.17 -27.58 3.88
N ILE A 202 -4.46 -26.59 4.41
CA ILE A 202 -3.08 -26.28 4.02
C ILE A 202 -2.12 -26.75 5.09
N GLU A 203 -0.93 -27.20 4.68
CA GLU A 203 0.12 -27.58 5.62
C GLU A 203 0.87 -26.36 6.14
N ALA A 204 1.01 -25.32 5.33
CA ALA A 204 1.74 -24.10 5.67
C ALA A 204 1.16 -23.41 6.91
N ASN A 205 2.04 -22.91 7.78
CA ASN A 205 1.66 -22.01 8.87
C ASN A 205 1.74 -20.56 8.36
N VAL A 206 0.60 -19.92 8.13
CA VAL A 206 0.54 -18.63 7.43
C VAL A 206 0.30 -17.48 8.39
N TYR A 207 1.21 -16.51 8.37
CA TYR A 207 1.09 -15.22 9.02
C TYR A 207 0.67 -14.17 8.00
N ALA A 208 -0.57 -13.71 8.06
CA ALA A 208 -1.04 -12.55 7.32
C ALA A 208 -0.81 -11.30 8.14
N VAL A 209 0.03 -10.39 7.65
CA VAL A 209 0.50 -9.22 8.40
C VAL A 209 0.12 -7.94 7.68
N GLY A 210 -0.69 -7.12 8.34
CA GLY A 210 -0.88 -5.71 8.00
C GLY A 210 0.21 -4.90 8.70
N THR A 211 1.21 -4.44 7.96
CA THR A 211 2.34 -3.69 8.52
C THR A 211 2.00 -2.21 8.69
N VAL A 212 2.77 -1.49 9.50
CA VAL A 212 2.63 -0.04 9.71
C VAL A 212 3.90 0.69 9.29
N GLN A 213 3.78 1.96 8.91
CA GLN A 213 4.90 2.85 8.62
C GLN A 213 5.91 2.28 7.59
N GLU A 214 5.41 1.69 6.51
CA GLU A 214 6.22 1.31 5.34
C GLU A 214 6.80 2.57 4.70
N GLU A 215 5.92 3.52 4.40
CA GLU A 215 6.18 4.72 3.58
C GLU A 215 7.21 5.68 4.18
N VAL A 216 7.50 5.49 5.46
CA VAL A 216 8.44 6.29 6.26
C VAL A 216 9.63 5.47 6.77
N GLY A 217 9.88 4.31 6.17
CA GLY A 217 11.11 3.53 6.34
C GLY A 217 10.92 2.08 6.78
N LEU A 218 9.88 1.38 6.28
CA LEU A 218 9.73 -0.08 6.41
C LEU A 218 9.70 -0.56 7.87
N LYS A 219 9.20 0.28 8.78
CA LYS A 219 9.45 0.14 10.22
C LYS A 219 8.63 -0.99 10.82
N GLY A 220 7.37 -1.11 10.40
CA GLY A 220 6.46 -2.16 10.83
C GLY A 220 7.01 -3.53 10.48
N ALA A 221 7.35 -3.76 9.21
CA ALA A 221 7.96 -5.00 8.74
C ALA A 221 9.20 -5.42 9.55
N LYS A 222 10.10 -4.47 9.84
CA LYS A 222 11.32 -4.74 10.60
C LYS A 222 11.02 -5.34 11.98
N THR A 223 10.05 -4.78 12.69
CA THR A 223 9.72 -5.22 14.05
C THR A 223 8.87 -6.47 14.06
N CYS A 224 7.87 -6.57 13.18
CA CYS A 224 6.99 -7.73 13.14
C CYS A 224 7.73 -8.99 12.64
N ALA A 225 8.63 -8.86 11.65
CA ALA A 225 9.41 -9.99 11.16
C ALA A 225 10.30 -10.58 12.27
N PHE A 226 10.89 -9.74 13.13
CA PHE A 226 11.69 -10.23 14.26
C PHE A 226 10.85 -11.05 15.25
N GLY A 227 9.64 -10.57 15.55
CA GLY A 227 8.73 -11.23 16.47
C GLY A 227 8.06 -12.49 15.92
N VAL A 228 7.70 -12.49 14.63
CA VAL A 228 7.08 -13.63 13.93
C VAL A 228 8.13 -14.68 13.57
N CYS A 229 9.29 -14.26 13.06
CA CYS A 229 10.40 -15.11 12.65
C CYS A 229 9.97 -16.25 11.71
N PRO A 230 9.33 -15.93 10.56
CA PRO A 230 8.85 -16.95 9.63
C PRO A 230 10.03 -17.66 8.93
N SER A 231 9.74 -18.82 8.35
CA SER A 231 10.69 -19.59 7.54
C SER A 231 10.92 -18.95 6.17
N ILE A 232 9.87 -18.36 5.59
CA ILE A 232 9.90 -17.60 4.33
C ILE A 232 8.93 -16.42 4.41
N ALA A 233 9.12 -15.42 3.53
CA ALA A 233 8.20 -14.28 3.45
C ALA A 233 7.93 -13.82 2.02
N LEU A 234 6.76 -13.24 1.82
CA LEU A 234 6.37 -12.50 0.62
C LEU A 234 5.84 -11.13 1.04
N ALA A 235 6.45 -10.07 0.55
CA ALA A 235 5.83 -8.75 0.55
C ALA A 235 4.85 -8.67 -0.62
N LEU A 236 3.67 -8.12 -0.36
CA LEU A 236 2.66 -7.73 -1.33
C LEU A 236 2.75 -6.22 -1.41
N ASP A 237 2.80 -5.69 -2.62
CA ASP A 237 3.07 -4.26 -2.81
C ASP A 237 2.60 -3.81 -4.20
N THR A 238 2.79 -2.55 -4.54
CA THR A 238 2.61 -2.06 -5.89
C THR A 238 3.95 -1.87 -6.61
N THR A 239 3.89 -1.66 -7.93
CA THR A 239 5.08 -1.32 -8.72
C THR A 239 4.71 -0.53 -9.97
N ILE A 240 5.69 0.19 -10.52
CA ILE A 240 5.48 1.16 -11.59
C ILE A 240 5.53 0.49 -12.97
N PRO A 241 4.43 0.51 -13.76
CA PRO A 241 4.41 0.02 -15.13
C PRO A 241 4.98 1.04 -16.12
N GLY A 242 5.49 0.56 -17.26
CA GLY A 242 6.00 1.39 -18.36
C GLY A 242 5.02 1.53 -19.52
N ASP A 243 3.72 1.53 -19.25
CA ASP A 243 2.64 1.39 -20.24
C ASP A 243 1.74 2.64 -20.36
N HIS A 244 2.31 3.82 -20.08
CA HIS A 244 1.64 5.12 -20.19
C HIS A 244 2.54 6.20 -20.83
N PRO A 245 1.97 7.32 -21.30
CA PRO A 245 2.76 8.40 -21.90
C PRO A 245 3.83 8.94 -20.94
N GLY A 246 5.03 9.23 -21.48
CA GLY A 246 6.15 9.81 -20.74
C GLY A 246 7.11 8.81 -20.09
N ILE A 247 6.79 7.51 -20.11
CA ILE A 247 7.68 6.42 -19.68
C ILE A 247 7.94 5.46 -20.84
N THR A 248 9.11 4.81 -20.85
CA THR A 248 9.51 3.86 -21.89
C THR A 248 9.69 2.45 -21.33
N LYS A 249 9.72 1.45 -22.23
CA LYS A 249 10.00 0.05 -21.86
C LYS A 249 11.39 -0.19 -21.28
N THR A 250 12.32 0.74 -21.49
CA THR A 250 13.64 0.73 -20.85
C THR A 250 13.60 1.27 -19.42
N ASP A 251 12.62 2.11 -19.08
CA ASP A 251 12.41 2.58 -17.71
C ASP A 251 11.67 1.53 -16.89
N SER A 252 10.63 0.92 -17.47
CA SER A 252 9.93 -0.24 -16.90
C SER A 252 9.33 -1.09 -18.01
N SER A 253 9.62 -2.39 -18.01
CA SER A 253 9.05 -3.32 -19.00
C SER A 253 7.62 -3.74 -18.67
N LEU A 254 7.15 -3.44 -17.45
CA LEU A 254 5.91 -3.91 -16.87
C LEU A 254 4.68 -3.22 -17.50
N GLU A 255 3.52 -3.89 -17.44
CA GLU A 255 2.24 -3.39 -17.95
C GLU A 255 1.09 -3.81 -17.03
N LEU A 256 0.03 -3.00 -17.05
CA LEU A 256 -1.27 -3.40 -16.49
C LEU A 256 -1.91 -4.48 -17.36
N GLY A 257 -2.63 -5.40 -16.72
CA GLY A 257 -3.35 -6.49 -17.34
C GLY A 257 -2.46 -7.63 -17.85
N LYS A 258 -1.20 -7.69 -17.41
CA LYS A 258 -0.22 -8.74 -17.78
C LYS A 258 0.14 -9.68 -16.62
N GLY A 259 -0.62 -9.62 -15.53
CA GLY A 259 -0.48 -10.47 -14.36
C GLY A 259 0.48 -9.93 -13.30
N PRO A 260 0.58 -10.64 -12.15
CA PRO A 260 1.47 -10.32 -11.04
C PRO A 260 2.90 -10.04 -11.48
N VAL A 261 3.54 -9.10 -10.81
CA VAL A 261 4.96 -8.82 -10.97
C VAL A 261 5.73 -9.56 -9.88
N ILE A 262 6.55 -10.53 -10.27
CA ILE A 262 7.51 -11.18 -9.37
C ILE A 262 8.80 -10.37 -9.41
N THR A 263 9.15 -9.74 -8.29
CA THR A 263 10.40 -8.98 -8.18
C THR A 263 11.59 -9.93 -8.26
N VAL A 264 12.60 -9.54 -9.03
CA VAL A 264 13.92 -10.19 -9.07
C VAL A 264 14.92 -9.36 -8.27
N ALA A 265 14.86 -8.04 -8.43
CA ALA A 265 15.63 -7.06 -7.67
C ALA A 265 14.86 -5.74 -7.55
N ASP A 266 14.93 -5.06 -6.41
CA ASP A 266 14.48 -3.68 -6.23
C ASP A 266 15.67 -2.76 -5.83
N ALA A 267 15.48 -1.45 -5.88
CA ALA A 267 16.48 -0.43 -5.48
C ALA A 267 17.93 -0.68 -5.97
N SER A 268 18.13 -1.22 -7.17
CA SER A 268 19.45 -1.63 -7.69
C SER A 268 20.19 -2.61 -6.76
N GLY A 269 19.47 -3.50 -6.09
CA GLY A 269 19.97 -4.47 -5.12
C GLY A 269 20.29 -3.91 -3.74
N ARG A 270 20.02 -2.62 -3.47
CA ARG A 270 20.16 -2.05 -2.10
C ARG A 270 19.02 -2.46 -1.18
N GLY A 271 17.84 -2.74 -1.74
CA GLY A 271 16.73 -3.32 -1.02
C GLY A 271 16.84 -4.84 -1.03
N LEU A 272 16.04 -5.48 -1.87
CA LEU A 272 15.96 -6.93 -2.03
C LEU A 272 16.63 -7.40 -3.33
N LEU A 273 17.51 -8.38 -3.20
CA LEU A 273 17.81 -9.34 -4.27
C LEU A 273 17.11 -10.65 -3.91
N VAL A 274 16.09 -11.04 -4.68
CA VAL A 274 15.20 -12.13 -4.29
C VAL A 274 15.97 -13.45 -4.24
N HIS A 275 15.76 -14.21 -3.16
CA HIS A 275 16.40 -15.50 -2.97
C HIS A 275 16.05 -16.46 -4.15
N PRO A 276 17.03 -17.13 -4.78
CA PRO A 276 16.78 -17.95 -5.98
C PRO A 276 15.70 -19.03 -5.80
N GLN A 277 15.62 -19.64 -4.62
CA GLN A 277 14.58 -20.63 -4.31
C GLN A 277 13.16 -20.01 -4.30
N ILE A 278 13.01 -18.75 -3.87
CA ILE A 278 11.72 -18.03 -3.90
C ILE A 278 11.33 -17.75 -5.36
N LEU A 279 12.27 -17.28 -6.19
CA LEU A 279 12.02 -17.08 -7.63
C LEU A 279 11.61 -18.39 -8.30
N LYS A 280 12.31 -19.49 -8.00
CA LYS A 280 11.98 -20.82 -8.53
C LYS A 280 10.57 -21.22 -8.14
N TRP A 281 10.24 -21.14 -6.84
CA TRP A 281 8.94 -21.48 -6.29
C TRP A 281 7.79 -20.71 -6.97
N LEU A 282 7.88 -19.38 -7.05
CA LEU A 282 6.82 -18.56 -7.62
C LEU A 282 6.68 -18.79 -9.14
N ARG A 283 7.80 -18.87 -9.88
CA ARG A 283 7.77 -19.03 -11.34
C ARG A 283 7.28 -20.41 -11.77
N GLU A 284 7.71 -21.47 -11.09
CA GLU A 284 7.23 -22.82 -11.36
C GLU A 284 5.75 -22.96 -10.97
N THR A 285 5.34 -22.39 -9.83
CA THR A 285 3.92 -22.35 -9.44
C THR A 285 3.07 -21.65 -10.51
N ALA A 286 3.51 -20.49 -11.00
CA ALA A 286 2.80 -19.76 -12.05
C ALA A 286 2.70 -20.59 -13.34
N ALA A 287 3.79 -21.23 -13.76
CA ALA A 287 3.83 -22.06 -14.95
C ALA A 287 2.93 -23.32 -14.83
N GLU A 288 2.99 -24.03 -13.70
CA GLU A 288 2.16 -25.23 -13.45
C GLU A 288 0.65 -24.92 -13.48
N ASN A 289 0.27 -23.70 -13.08
CA ASN A 289 -1.13 -23.29 -12.97
C ASN A 289 -1.59 -22.37 -14.11
N ASN A 290 -0.75 -22.16 -15.15
CA ASN A 290 -1.03 -21.27 -16.28
C ASN A 290 -1.39 -19.83 -15.86
N ILE A 291 -0.74 -19.32 -14.80
CA ILE A 291 -0.94 -17.95 -14.31
C ILE A 291 0.07 -17.03 -15.02
N PRO A 292 -0.38 -15.98 -15.73
CA PRO A 292 0.52 -15.02 -16.34
C PRO A 292 1.29 -14.27 -15.25
N TYR A 293 2.56 -13.96 -15.50
CA TYR A 293 3.35 -13.14 -14.59
C TYR A 293 4.39 -12.34 -15.37
N GLN A 294 4.89 -11.30 -14.72
CA GLN A 294 5.96 -10.43 -15.20
C GLN A 294 7.15 -10.51 -14.24
N LEU A 295 8.35 -10.22 -14.73
CA LEU A 295 9.55 -10.12 -13.88
C LEU A 295 9.93 -8.65 -13.72
N GLY A 296 10.01 -8.21 -12.47
CA GLY A 296 10.40 -6.84 -12.10
C GLY A 296 11.89 -6.74 -11.75
N VAL A 297 12.61 -5.83 -12.39
CA VAL A 297 13.96 -5.43 -11.99
C VAL A 297 13.96 -3.91 -11.87
N GLY A 298 13.99 -3.42 -10.64
CA GLY A 298 13.87 -2.00 -10.31
C GLY A 298 15.20 -1.37 -9.89
N SER A 299 15.40 -0.10 -10.25
CA SER A 299 16.53 0.73 -9.79
C SER A 299 16.20 1.63 -8.59
N GLY A 300 14.91 1.79 -8.28
CA GLY A 300 14.39 2.56 -7.15
C GLY A 300 13.16 1.89 -6.54
N GLY A 301 12.67 2.45 -5.44
CA GLY A 301 11.63 1.82 -4.62
C GLY A 301 12.17 0.65 -3.80
N THR A 302 11.67 0.53 -2.58
CA THR A 302 11.89 -0.62 -1.70
C THR A 302 10.54 -1.02 -1.16
N THR A 303 10.40 -2.28 -0.79
CA THR A 303 9.19 -2.82 -0.15
C THR A 303 9.52 -3.33 1.24
N ASP A 304 8.50 -3.70 2.01
CA ASP A 304 8.66 -4.36 3.31
C ASP A 304 9.64 -5.56 3.29
N ALA A 305 9.75 -6.25 2.14
CA ALA A 305 10.70 -7.34 1.96
C ALA A 305 12.17 -6.93 2.19
N THR A 306 12.52 -5.67 1.98
CA THR A 306 13.86 -5.12 2.27
C THR A 306 14.17 -5.21 3.76
N SER A 307 13.19 -4.94 4.63
CA SER A 307 13.36 -5.10 6.08
C SER A 307 13.27 -6.56 6.53
N ILE A 308 12.35 -7.33 5.95
CA ILE A 308 12.07 -8.71 6.38
C ILE A 308 13.29 -9.60 6.13
N HIS A 309 13.90 -9.55 4.96
CA HIS A 309 14.95 -10.52 4.58
C HIS A 309 16.22 -10.41 5.43
N LEU A 310 16.48 -9.26 6.05
CA LEU A 310 17.62 -9.00 6.93
C LEU A 310 17.37 -9.39 8.40
N THR A 311 16.20 -9.94 8.70
CA THR A 311 15.83 -10.27 10.07
C THR A 311 16.59 -11.50 10.56
N LYS A 312 17.22 -11.38 11.74
CA LYS A 312 17.98 -12.45 12.42
C LYS A 312 19.06 -13.06 11.52
N GLU A 313 18.97 -14.35 11.20
CA GLU A 313 19.93 -15.07 10.37
C GLU A 313 19.63 -14.92 8.86
N GLY A 314 18.60 -14.15 8.53
CA GLY A 314 18.09 -13.98 7.18
C GLY A 314 16.83 -14.81 6.96
N ILE A 315 15.87 -14.23 6.26
CA ILE A 315 14.62 -14.89 5.87
C ILE A 315 14.55 -14.90 4.35
N PRO A 316 14.49 -16.07 3.69
CA PRO A 316 14.21 -16.15 2.26
C PRO A 316 12.92 -15.40 1.92
N THR A 317 13.06 -14.28 1.22
CA THR A 317 11.97 -13.34 0.98
C THR A 317 11.85 -13.02 -0.50
N GLY A 318 10.62 -12.84 -0.97
CA GLY A 318 10.30 -12.27 -2.28
C GLY A 318 9.24 -11.18 -2.18
N THR A 319 8.93 -10.59 -3.33
CA THR A 319 7.85 -9.61 -3.47
C THR A 319 6.97 -9.99 -4.66
N VAL A 320 5.66 -9.97 -4.46
CA VAL A 320 4.65 -10.10 -5.52
C VAL A 320 3.88 -8.79 -5.58
N SER A 321 4.13 -8.01 -6.64
CA SER A 321 3.55 -6.69 -6.79
C SER A 321 2.45 -6.63 -7.83
N ILE A 322 1.56 -5.64 -7.68
CA ILE A 322 0.57 -5.27 -8.71
C ILE A 322 1.09 -4.08 -9.51
N ALA A 323 1.06 -4.17 -10.83
CA ALA A 323 1.38 -3.05 -11.70
C ALA A 323 0.34 -1.93 -11.51
N THR A 324 0.77 -0.80 -10.94
CA THR A 324 -0.10 0.32 -10.56
C THR A 324 0.45 1.62 -11.14
N ARG A 325 -0.36 2.32 -11.91
CA ARG A 325 0.00 3.63 -12.48
C ARG A 325 -0.22 4.72 -11.44
N TYR A 326 0.64 5.73 -11.50
CA TYR A 326 0.49 6.96 -10.73
C TYR A 326 0.55 6.75 -9.21
N ILE A 327 1.31 5.75 -8.75
CA ILE A 327 1.56 5.53 -7.30
C ILE A 327 2.05 6.80 -6.63
N HIS A 328 1.75 6.94 -5.33
CA HIS A 328 2.01 8.13 -4.55
C HIS A 328 1.28 9.37 -5.12
N SER A 329 0.05 9.16 -5.58
CA SER A 329 -0.82 10.24 -6.03
C SER A 329 -2.29 10.03 -5.63
N PRO A 330 -3.13 11.08 -5.72
CA PRO A 330 -4.56 10.97 -5.43
C PRO A 330 -5.37 10.05 -6.36
N VAL A 331 -4.80 9.55 -7.46
CA VAL A 331 -5.53 8.96 -8.60
C VAL A 331 -4.81 7.76 -9.19
N GLU A 332 -4.35 6.85 -8.34
CA GLU A 332 -3.72 5.60 -8.76
C GLU A 332 -4.65 4.76 -9.63
N VAL A 333 -4.08 3.95 -10.53
CA VAL A 333 -4.85 3.08 -11.44
C VAL A 333 -4.22 1.69 -11.51
N LEU A 334 -5.04 0.67 -11.29
CA LEU A 334 -4.67 -0.73 -11.48
C LEU A 334 -5.72 -1.49 -12.30
N ASP A 335 -5.37 -2.71 -12.72
CA ASP A 335 -6.27 -3.64 -13.39
C ASP A 335 -6.75 -4.73 -12.42
N MET A 336 -8.06 -4.93 -12.35
CA MET A 336 -8.65 -5.95 -11.46
C MET A 336 -8.17 -7.37 -11.80
N ALA A 337 -7.87 -7.65 -13.08
CA ALA A 337 -7.38 -8.96 -13.51
C ALA A 337 -5.99 -9.26 -12.93
N ASP A 338 -5.14 -8.25 -12.76
CA ASP A 338 -3.82 -8.44 -12.15
C ASP A 338 -3.96 -8.75 -10.65
N VAL A 339 -4.88 -8.09 -9.95
CA VAL A 339 -5.15 -8.35 -8.52
C VAL A 339 -5.64 -9.78 -8.29
N GLU A 340 -6.59 -10.25 -9.11
CA GLU A 340 -7.07 -11.64 -9.06
C GLU A 340 -5.95 -12.65 -9.38
N ALA A 341 -5.10 -12.34 -10.36
CA ALA A 341 -3.96 -13.18 -10.72
C ALA A 341 -2.90 -13.22 -9.60
N CYS A 342 -2.66 -12.11 -8.87
CA CYS A 342 -1.83 -12.09 -7.67
C CYS A 342 -2.38 -13.04 -6.60
N VAL A 343 -3.68 -12.92 -6.27
CA VAL A 343 -4.34 -13.81 -5.30
C VAL A 343 -4.17 -15.27 -5.71
N SER A 344 -4.46 -15.58 -6.97
CA SER A 344 -4.35 -16.95 -7.50
C SER A 344 -2.92 -17.49 -7.40
N LEU A 345 -1.92 -16.69 -7.76
CA LEU A 345 -0.51 -17.08 -7.65
C LEU A 345 -0.13 -17.39 -6.20
N ILE A 346 -0.49 -16.51 -5.27
CA ILE A 346 -0.12 -16.64 -3.86
C ILE A 346 -0.81 -17.85 -3.22
N VAL A 347 -2.11 -18.06 -3.48
CA VAL A 347 -2.83 -19.24 -2.99
C VAL A 347 -2.17 -20.52 -3.48
N LYS A 348 -1.88 -20.63 -4.79
CA LYS A 348 -1.21 -21.81 -5.36
C LYS A 348 0.21 -22.02 -4.84
N ALA A 349 0.93 -20.93 -4.61
CA ALA A 349 2.28 -20.99 -4.04
C ALA A 349 2.23 -21.54 -2.61
N ILE A 350 1.30 -21.06 -1.79
CA ILE A 350 1.14 -21.53 -0.41
C ILE A 350 0.72 -23.00 -0.35
N GLU A 351 -0.19 -23.42 -1.24
CA GLU A 351 -0.64 -24.82 -1.34
C GLU A 351 0.51 -25.79 -1.63
N ASN A 352 1.53 -25.37 -2.40
CA ASN A 352 2.63 -26.23 -2.83
C ASN A 352 3.98 -25.93 -2.13
N VAL A 353 4.00 -25.06 -1.11
CA VAL A 353 5.25 -24.59 -0.47
C VAL A 353 6.15 -25.73 0.01
N GLY A 354 5.56 -26.83 0.50
CA GLY A 354 6.29 -27.99 1.01
C GLY A 354 7.12 -28.74 -0.03
N LYS A 355 6.92 -28.46 -1.33
CA LYS A 355 7.79 -28.98 -2.40
C LYS A 355 9.13 -28.23 -2.48
N TYR A 356 9.21 -27.02 -1.91
CA TYR A 356 10.31 -26.08 -2.08
C TYR A 356 11.07 -25.77 -0.78
N PHE A 357 10.38 -25.86 0.36
CA PHE A 357 10.90 -25.58 1.70
C PHE A 357 10.33 -26.62 2.67
#